data_AF-A0AA36CIW7-F1
#
_entry.id   AF-A0AA36CIW7-F1
#
_cell.length_a   1.000
_cell.length_b   1.000
_cell.length_c   1.000
_cell.angle_alpha   90.00
_cell.angle_beta   90.00
_cell.angle_gamma   90.00
#
_symmetry.space_group_name_H-M   'P 1'
#
loop_
_entity.id
_entity.type
_entity.pdbx_description
1 polymer ?
#
loop_
_entity_poly.entity_id
_entity_poly.type
_entity_poly.pdbx_seq_one_letter_code
_entity_poly.pdbx_strand_id
1 'polypeptide(L)' 'MEWAGARGPRCSVPDCTKSGFAVVTCKSCQKPVCVPHQVPDEHDCRNEELPKKRTGRAKALLGGDSCVIA' A
#
# COMPACT_ATOMS: atom_id res chain seq x y z
N MET A 1 4.50 -29.13 4.91
CA MET A 1 3.58 -27.98 5.06
C MET A 1 4.41 -26.72 4.98
N GLU A 2 4.26 -25.98 3.88
CA GLU A 2 5.19 -24.96 3.43
C GLU A 2 4.91 -23.62 4.13
N TRP A 3 5.64 -23.32 5.21
CA TRP A 3 5.63 -21.98 5.81
C TRP A 3 6.60 -21.08 5.05
N ALA A 4 6.20 -20.72 3.83
CA ALA A 4 6.88 -19.73 3.01
C ALA A 4 7.10 -18.45 3.82
N GLY A 5 8.32 -17.89 3.76
CA GLY A 5 8.79 -16.71 4.50
C GLY A 5 8.02 -15.42 4.18
N ALA A 6 6.75 -15.37 4.55
CA ALA A 6 5.92 -14.20 4.50
C ALA A 6 6.36 -13.27 5.63
N ARG A 7 7.08 -12.21 5.28
CA ARG A 7 7.33 -11.07 6.18
C ARG A 7 6.00 -10.73 6.86
N GLY A 8 5.97 -10.86 8.19
CA GLY A 8 4.78 -10.60 8.98
C GLY A 8 4.17 -9.23 8.65
N PRO A 9 2.84 -9.07 8.84
CA PRO A 9 2.15 -7.87 8.42
C PRO A 9 2.76 -6.64 9.13
N ARG A 10 3.04 -5.59 8.35
CA ARG A 10 3.63 -4.34 8.82
C ARG A 10 2.57 -3.25 8.84
N CYS A 11 2.70 -2.33 9.79
CA CYS A 11 1.89 -1.12 9.82
C CYS A 11 2.24 -0.24 8.60
N SER A 12 1.22 0.33 7.95
CA SER A 12 1.39 1.24 6.82
C SER A 12 1.82 2.66 7.22
N VAL A 13 1.95 2.96 8.52
CA VAL A 13 2.37 4.26 9.03
C VAL A 13 3.90 4.38 8.93
N PRO A 14 4.44 5.43 8.27
CA PRO A 14 5.88 5.58 8.04
C PRO A 14 6.68 5.75 9.35
N ASP A 15 6.07 6.34 10.37
CA ASP A 15 6.66 6.52 11.70
C ASP A 15 6.56 5.26 12.58
N CYS A 16 5.91 4.20 12.09
CA CYS A 16 5.69 2.98 12.86
C CYS A 16 6.78 1.94 12.59
N THR A 17 7.70 1.79 13.54
CA THR A 17 8.71 0.72 13.56
C THR A 17 8.22 -0.59 14.20
N LYS A 18 6.95 -0.66 14.60
CA LYS A 18 6.36 -1.86 15.21
C LYS A 18 6.13 -2.95 14.16
N SER A 19 7.06 -3.88 14.04
CA SER A 19 6.93 -5.08 13.21
C SER A 19 6.58 -6.31 14.07
N GLY A 20 5.48 -7.02 13.73
CA GLY A 20 5.11 -8.27 14.39
C GLY A 20 3.88 -8.23 15.31
N PHE A 21 3.14 -7.12 15.34
CA PHE A 21 1.89 -7.03 16.10
C PHE A 21 0.69 -7.37 15.22
N ALA A 22 -0.43 -7.78 15.84
CA ALA A 22 -1.70 -7.98 15.16
C ALA A 22 -2.08 -6.70 14.40
N VAL A 23 -2.06 -6.79 13.08
CA VAL A 23 -2.43 -5.69 12.18
C VAL A 23 -3.94 -5.73 12.00
N VAL A 24 -4.58 -4.61 12.29
CA VAL A 24 -6.01 -4.36 12.09
C VAL A 24 -6.19 -3.49 10.85
N THR A 25 -7.27 -3.71 10.10
CA THR A 25 -7.58 -2.89 8.93
C THR A 25 -8.40 -1.68 9.36
N CYS A 26 -7.93 -0.46 9.08
CA CYS A 26 -8.69 0.75 9.37
C CYS A 26 -10.00 0.78 8.58
N LYS A 27 -11.13 1.13 9.22
CA LYS A 27 -12.45 1.18 8.54
C LYS A 27 -12.60 2.35 7.56
N SER A 28 -11.86 3.44 7.77
CA SER A 28 -11.96 4.66 6.95
C SER A 28 -11.08 4.59 5.70
N CYS A 29 -9.83 4.18 5.84
CA CYS A 29 -8.86 4.14 4.72
C CYS A 29 -8.54 2.72 4.23
N GLN A 30 -9.07 1.68 4.87
CA GLN A 30 -8.84 0.25 4.55
C GLN A 30 -7.37 -0.18 4.54
N LYS A 31 -6.49 0.56 5.22
CA LYS A 31 -5.06 0.23 5.32
C LYS A 31 -4.75 -0.66 6.53
N PRO A 32 -3.78 -1.58 6.42
CA PRO A 32 -3.26 -2.35 7.53
C PRO A 32 -2.49 -1.45 8.51
N VAL A 33 -3.01 -1.31 9.72
CA VAL A 33 -2.43 -0.51 10.81
C VAL A 33 -2.34 -1.33 12.09
N CYS A 34 -1.45 -1.00 13.02
CA CYS A 34 -1.40 -1.69 14.31
C CYS A 34 -2.46 -1.13 15.28
N VAL A 35 -2.77 -1.86 16.35
CA VAL A 35 -3.73 -1.47 17.41
C VAL A 35 -3.60 -0.02 17.91
N PRO A 36 -2.41 0.56 18.18
CA PRO A 36 -2.33 1.99 18.52
C PRO A 36 -2.79 2.87 17.34
N HIS A 37 -2.19 2.65 16.16
CA HIS A 37 -2.57 3.33 14.92
C HIS A 37 -3.93 2.93 14.31
N GLN A 38 -4.79 2.22 15.04
CA GLN A 38 -6.14 1.89 14.54
C GLN A 38 -7.05 3.13 14.52
N VAL A 39 -6.74 4.10 15.39
CA VAL A 39 -7.47 5.37 15.51
C VAL A 39 -7.08 6.28 14.35
N PRO A 40 -8.04 6.91 13.65
CA PRO A 40 -7.75 7.79 12.51
C PRO A 40 -6.96 9.06 12.86
N ASP A 41 -6.89 9.42 14.14
CA ASP A 41 -6.08 10.53 14.65
C ASP A 41 -4.60 10.15 14.81
N GLU A 42 -4.33 8.88 15.13
CA GLU A 42 -2.99 8.33 15.35
C GLU A 42 -2.27 7.92 14.05
N HIS A 43 -2.93 8.03 12.90
CA HIS A 43 -2.28 7.86 11.61
C HIS A 43 -2.77 8.91 10.62
N ASP A 44 -2.02 9.11 9.55
CA ASP A 44 -2.41 9.97 8.43
C ASP A 44 -3.59 9.32 7.67
N CYS A 45 -4.77 9.33 8.30
CA CYS A 45 -5.97 8.67 7.83
C CYS A 45 -6.52 9.43 6.65
N ARG A 46 -6.01 9.08 5.48
CA ARG A 46 -6.51 9.55 4.21
C ARG A 46 -7.86 8.87 3.95
N ASN A 47 -8.94 9.44 4.48
CA ASN A 47 -10.30 9.10 4.09
C ASN A 47 -10.45 9.56 2.62
N GLU A 48 -10.14 8.66 1.68
CA GLU A 48 -10.13 8.95 0.25
C GLU A 48 -11.59 9.03 -0.25
N GLU A 49 -12.33 10.03 0.18
CA GLU A 49 -13.72 10.23 -0.25
C GLU A 49 -13.83 10.78 -1.69
N LEU A 50 -12.74 11.01 -2.42
CA LEU A 50 -12.86 11.36 -3.85
C LEU A 50 -11.65 10.86 -4.68
N PRO A 51 -11.86 9.92 -5.63
CA PRO A 51 -10.90 9.73 -6.71
C PRO A 51 -10.89 11.01 -7.55
N LYS A 52 -9.90 11.88 -7.35
CA LYS A 52 -9.53 12.87 -8.37
C LYS A 52 -9.04 12.07 -9.57
N LYS A 53 -9.96 11.76 -10.48
CA LYS A 53 -9.69 11.31 -11.85
C LYS A 53 -8.63 12.24 -12.44
N ARG A 54 -7.35 11.86 -12.31
CA ARG A 54 -6.30 12.48 -13.10
C ARG A 54 -6.54 11.95 -14.50
N THR A 55 -7.24 12.72 -15.32
CA THR A 55 -7.33 12.49 -16.75
C THR A 55 -5.93 12.72 -17.32
N GLY A 56 -5.11 11.67 -17.24
CA GLY A 56 -3.75 11.64 -17.73
C GLY A 56 -3.79 11.15 -19.18
N ARG A 57 -3.92 12.10 -20.09
CA ARG A 57 -3.64 12.05 -21.54
C ARG A 57 -3.08 10.70 -22.04
N ALA A 58 -3.90 9.96 -22.78
CA ALA A 58 -3.46 8.85 -23.60
C ALA A 58 -2.28 9.28 -24.49
N LYS A 59 -1.14 8.64 -24.30
CA LYS A 59 0.02 8.70 -25.19
C LYS A 59 0.27 7.28 -25.66
N ALA A 60 -0.33 6.94 -26.79
CA ALA A 60 0.13 5.83 -27.61
C ALA A 60 1.56 6.13 -28.05
N LEU A 61 2.51 5.29 -27.64
CA LEU A 61 3.83 5.20 -28.25
C LEU A 61 4.04 3.74 -28.58
N LEU A 62 3.81 3.45 -29.86
CA LEU A 62 4.30 2.27 -30.55
C LEU A 62 5.83 2.34 -30.56
N GLY A 63 6.50 1.24 -30.25
CA GLY A 63 7.96 1.15 -30.40
C GLY A 63 8.48 -0.09 -29.71
N GLY A 64 8.49 -1.21 -30.44
CA GLY A 64 9.22 -2.39 -30.03
C GLY A 64 10.71 -2.21 -30.29
N ASP A 65 11.52 -2.52 -29.29
CA ASP A 65 12.93 -2.83 -29.45
C ASP A 65 13.15 -4.28 -29.04
N SER A 66 13.41 -5.11 -30.05
CA SER A 66 13.78 -6.51 -29.89
C SER A 66 15.18 -6.54 -29.29
N CYS A 67 15.30 -6.90 -28.01
CA CYS A 67 16.59 -7.32 -27.45
C CYS A 67 16.93 -8.69 -28.06
N VAL A 68 17.52 -8.67 -29.25
CA VAL A 68 18.18 -9.85 -29.82
C VAL A 68 19.50 -10.01 -29.06
N ILE A 69 19.55 -11.07 -28.28
CA ILE A 69 20.78 -11.60 -27.66
C ILE A 69 21.72 -12.03 -28.77
N ALA A 70 22.84 -11.34 -28.90
CA ALA A 70 24.01 -11.75 -29.68
C ALA A 70 24.87 -12.73 -28.87
#